data_AF-A0A958GG66-F1
#
_entry.id   AF-A0A958GG66-F1
#
_cell.length_a   1.000
_cell.length_b   1.000
_cell.length_c   1.000
_cell.angle_alpha   90.00
_cell.angle_beta   90.00
_cell.angle_gamma   90.00
#
_symmetry.space_group_name_H-M   'P 1'
#
loop_
_entity.id
_entity.type
_entity.pdbx_description
1 polymer ?
#
loop_
_entity_poly.entity_id
_entity_poly.type
_entity_poly.pdbx_seq_one_letter_code
_entity_poly.pdbx_strand_id
1 'polypeptide(L)'
;MSDENNGILPPEGAVQEQKALRKQRKEQRKHLDERLRSLYQRALVIENQLRELEENQFYRVCIFGSARIKPESVEYQDVFTLARMLAWEGIDVLTGGGPGLMEAANMGAKLGQEEKQSKSISIGLSIELDFEPEPNSHLDVKRHHHKFSSRLDDFMRLSDSVVVTPGGIGTLLEFYFTWQLIQVRHITPRPIVLMDKNFWEGVVAWMKDVVLARGLVSAKDFDCLTIVDTPEEVMEVISKHHRESKAGAASTEDETA
;
A
#
# COMPACT_ATOMS: atom_id res chain seq x y z
N MET A 1 1.05 -66.79 -25.10
CA MET A 1 1.22 -65.63 -24.20
C MET A 1 0.49 -64.46 -24.83
N SER A 2 -0.79 -64.36 -24.55
CA SER A 2 -1.66 -63.27 -25.00
C SER A 2 -2.43 -62.83 -23.77
N ASP A 3 -1.88 -61.84 -23.06
CA ASP A 3 -2.55 -61.21 -21.93
C ASP A 3 -3.71 -60.38 -22.48
N GLU A 4 -4.93 -60.90 -22.32
CA GLU A 4 -6.16 -60.13 -22.49
C GLU A 4 -6.21 -59.06 -21.39
N ASN A 5 -5.82 -57.85 -21.76
CA ASN A 5 -6.02 -56.67 -20.93
C ASN A 5 -7.52 -56.33 -20.95
N ASN A 6 -8.26 -56.99 -20.06
CA ASN A 6 -9.69 -56.82 -19.87
C ASN A 6 -9.95 -55.47 -19.18
N GLY A 7 -10.03 -54.41 -19.98
CA GLY A 7 -10.37 -53.06 -19.53
C GLY A 7 -11.83 -53.02 -19.07
N ILE A 8 -12.05 -53.32 -17.78
CA ILE A 8 -13.36 -53.20 -17.12
C ILE A 8 -13.77 -51.72 -17.19
N LEU A 9 -14.68 -51.39 -18.11
CA LEU A 9 -15.38 -50.10 -18.14
C LEU A 9 -16.09 -49.92 -16.78
N PRO A 10 -15.96 -48.75 -16.12
CA PRO A 10 -16.62 -48.53 -14.84
C PRO A 10 -18.13 -48.69 -14.99
N PRO A 11 -18.81 -49.33 -14.03
CA PRO A 11 -20.25 -49.57 -14.11
C PRO A 11 -21.01 -48.25 -14.28
N GLU A 12 -22.03 -48.21 -15.14
CA GLU A 12 -22.77 -46.98 -15.50
C GLU A 12 -23.26 -46.19 -14.27
N GLY A 13 -23.58 -46.87 -13.17
CA GLY A 13 -23.94 -46.27 -11.88
C GLY A 13 -22.83 -45.40 -11.27
N ALA A 14 -21.56 -45.83 -11.36
CA ALA A 14 -20.42 -45.08 -10.84
C ALA A 14 -20.16 -43.79 -11.66
N VAL A 15 -20.48 -43.81 -12.96
CA VAL A 15 -20.37 -42.64 -13.85
C VAL A 15 -21.48 -41.63 -13.54
N GLN A 16 -22.71 -42.10 -13.25
CA GLN A 16 -23.82 -41.22 -12.85
C GLN A 16 -23.59 -40.60 -11.46
N GLU A 17 -23.09 -41.38 -10.51
CA GLU A 17 -22.78 -40.92 -9.15
C GLU A 17 -21.66 -39.86 -9.16
N GLN A 18 -20.59 -40.06 -9.95
CA GLN A 18 -19.55 -39.05 -10.16
C GLN A 18 -20.09 -37.77 -10.80
N LYS A 19 -21.03 -37.86 -11.76
CA LYS A 19 -21.67 -36.69 -12.36
C LYS A 19 -22.53 -35.93 -11.36
N ALA A 20 -23.27 -36.63 -10.50
CA ALA A 20 -24.07 -36.03 -9.44
C ALA A 20 -23.19 -35.30 -8.40
N LEU A 21 -22.12 -35.94 -7.92
CA LEU A 21 -21.13 -35.34 -7.01
C LEU A 21 -20.46 -34.09 -7.61
N ARG A 22 -20.10 -34.12 -8.89
CA ARG A 22 -19.53 -32.95 -9.59
C ARG A 22 -20.54 -31.80 -9.68
N LYS A 23 -21.82 -32.10 -9.96
CA LYS A 23 -22.89 -31.10 -10.01
C LYS A 23 -23.11 -30.49 -8.63
N GLN A 24 -23.18 -31.31 -7.57
CA GLN A 24 -23.33 -30.86 -6.19
C GLN A 24 -22.16 -29.98 -5.75
N ARG A 25 -20.91 -30.37 -6.03
CA ARG A 25 -19.72 -29.55 -5.74
C ARG A 25 -19.74 -28.21 -6.49
N LYS A 26 -20.21 -28.20 -7.74
CA LYS A 26 -20.34 -26.98 -8.55
C LYS A 26 -21.40 -26.03 -7.97
N GLU A 27 -22.53 -26.56 -7.53
CA GLU A 27 -23.59 -25.79 -6.86
C GLU A 27 -23.12 -25.26 -5.50
N GLN A 28 -22.46 -26.09 -4.68
CA GLN A 28 -21.86 -25.66 -3.41
C GLN A 28 -20.82 -24.57 -3.61
N ARG A 29 -19.91 -24.73 -4.59
CA ARG A 29 -18.92 -23.71 -4.92
C ARG A 29 -19.59 -22.40 -5.34
N LYS A 30 -20.57 -22.45 -6.23
CA LYS A 30 -21.31 -21.26 -6.66
C LYS A 30 -21.96 -20.54 -5.48
N HIS A 31 -22.60 -21.30 -4.59
CA HIS A 31 -23.23 -20.75 -3.38
C HIS A 31 -22.21 -20.08 -2.44
N LEU A 32 -21.05 -20.71 -2.23
CA LEU A 32 -19.97 -20.14 -1.42
C LEU A 32 -19.37 -18.89 -2.07
N ASP A 33 -19.17 -18.89 -3.39
CA ASP A 33 -18.67 -17.73 -4.15
C ASP A 33 -19.64 -16.54 -4.03
N GLU A 34 -20.95 -16.77 -4.10
CA GLU A 34 -21.97 -15.74 -3.91
C GLU A 34 -21.95 -15.16 -2.49
N ARG A 35 -21.84 -16.01 -1.46
CA ARG A 35 -21.72 -15.55 -0.07
C ARG A 35 -20.46 -14.76 0.16
N LEU A 36 -19.34 -15.22 -0.40
CA LEU A 36 -18.06 -14.53 -0.29
C LEU A 36 -18.14 -13.14 -0.93
N ARG A 37 -18.74 -13.01 -2.12
CA ARG A 37 -18.99 -11.71 -2.76
C ARG A 37 -19.86 -10.79 -1.89
N SER A 38 -20.93 -11.31 -1.30
CA SER A 38 -21.79 -10.52 -0.41
C SER A 38 -21.02 -10.00 0.81
N LEU A 39 -20.16 -10.83 1.41
CA LEU A 39 -19.31 -10.39 2.53
C LEU A 39 -18.33 -9.31 2.10
N TYR A 40 -17.68 -9.45 0.94
CA TYR A 40 -16.78 -8.42 0.40
C TYR A 40 -17.49 -7.09 0.17
N GLN A 41 -18.70 -7.10 -0.40
CA GLN A 41 -19.46 -5.86 -0.60
C GLN A 41 -19.83 -5.17 0.71
N ARG A 42 -20.20 -5.94 1.74
CA ARG A 42 -20.49 -5.38 3.07
C ARG A 42 -19.24 -4.84 3.74
N ALA A 43 -18.11 -5.53 3.61
CA ALA A 43 -16.82 -5.06 4.11
C ALA A 43 -16.44 -3.72 3.44
N LEU A 44 -16.58 -3.62 2.12
CA LEU A 44 -16.30 -2.39 1.37
C LEU A 44 -17.15 -1.20 1.84
N VAL A 45 -18.45 -1.42 2.10
CA VAL A 45 -19.33 -0.37 2.63
C VAL A 45 -18.84 0.11 4.00
N ILE A 46 -18.48 -0.81 4.89
CA ILE A 46 -17.96 -0.48 6.22
C ILE A 46 -16.61 0.24 6.11
N GLU A 47 -15.73 -0.21 5.23
CA GLU A 47 -14.42 0.41 4.97
C GLU A 47 -14.57 1.85 4.48
N ASN A 48 -15.52 2.12 3.59
CA ASN A 48 -15.80 3.48 3.13
C ASN A 48 -16.34 4.36 4.27
N GLN A 49 -17.26 3.84 5.09
CA GLN A 49 -17.78 4.57 6.25
C GLN A 49 -16.69 4.87 7.28
N LEU A 50 -15.79 3.91 7.55
CA LEU A 50 -14.64 4.13 8.41
C LEU A 50 -13.71 5.19 7.84
N ARG A 51 -13.49 5.17 6.53
CA ARG A 51 -12.67 6.18 5.86
C ARG A 51 -13.27 7.57 5.98
N GLU A 52 -14.57 7.75 5.74
CA GLU A 52 -15.25 9.03 5.92
C GLU A 52 -15.13 9.58 7.36
N LEU A 53 -15.13 8.70 8.36
CA LEU A 53 -14.91 9.08 9.76
C LEU A 53 -13.43 9.43 10.06
N GLU A 54 -12.48 8.85 9.34
CA GLU A 54 -11.03 9.05 9.51
C GLU A 54 -10.50 10.24 8.69
N GLU A 55 -11.06 10.51 7.50
CA GLU A 55 -10.59 11.47 6.47
C GLU A 55 -10.47 12.91 6.98
N ASN A 56 -11.23 13.27 8.01
CA ASN A 56 -11.21 14.62 8.60
C ASN A 56 -10.39 14.73 9.90
N GLN A 57 -9.74 13.65 10.36
CA GLN A 57 -9.04 13.68 11.64
C GLN A 57 -7.51 13.55 11.53
N PHE A 58 -6.98 12.77 10.57
CA PHE A 58 -5.55 12.45 10.54
C PHE A 58 -5.01 12.41 9.12
N TYR A 59 -4.01 13.25 8.82
CA TYR A 59 -3.26 13.18 7.57
C TYR A 59 -2.08 12.22 7.75
N ARG A 60 -1.94 11.23 6.85
CA ARG A 60 -0.93 10.18 6.97
C ARG A 60 -0.07 10.03 5.73
N VAL A 61 1.23 9.92 5.96
CA VAL A 61 2.22 9.67 4.91
C VAL A 61 2.71 8.23 5.01
N CYS A 62 2.58 7.49 3.91
CA CYS A 62 3.17 6.17 3.79
C CYS A 62 4.59 6.27 3.24
N ILE A 63 5.56 5.68 3.93
CA ILE A 63 6.96 5.66 3.51
C ILE A 63 7.35 4.22 3.18
N PHE A 64 7.69 3.99 1.91
CA PHE A 64 8.22 2.72 1.42
C PHE A 64 9.72 2.83 1.19
N GLY A 65 10.47 1.75 1.46
CA GLY A 65 11.92 1.75 1.33
C GLY A 65 12.57 0.41 1.62
N SER A 66 13.87 0.32 1.37
CA SER A 66 14.65 -0.90 1.57
C SER A 66 14.72 -1.35 3.03
N ALA A 67 14.43 -2.62 3.28
CA ALA A 67 14.69 -3.29 4.56
C ALA A 67 16.18 -3.58 4.83
N ARG A 68 17.06 -3.32 3.86
CA ARG A 68 18.48 -3.73 3.88
C ARG A 68 19.47 -2.58 4.10
N ILE A 69 19.00 -1.34 3.97
CA ILE A 69 19.83 -0.15 4.16
C ILE A 69 20.13 0.01 5.65
N LYS A 70 21.37 0.38 5.98
CA LYS A 70 21.86 0.44 7.35
C LYS A 70 21.81 1.87 7.92
N PRO A 71 21.77 2.04 9.25
CA PRO A 71 21.72 3.35 9.90
C PRO A 71 22.82 4.33 9.52
N GLU A 72 23.99 3.86 9.09
CA GLU A 72 25.12 4.73 8.73
C GLU A 72 25.00 5.35 7.34
N SER A 73 24.02 4.92 6.54
CA SER A 73 23.79 5.44 5.19
C SER A 73 23.11 6.81 5.20
N VAL A 74 23.32 7.58 4.14
CA VAL A 74 22.66 8.89 3.96
C VAL A 74 21.15 8.69 3.83
N GLU A 75 20.73 7.69 3.08
CA GLU A 75 19.32 7.35 2.85
C GLU A 75 18.57 7.07 4.15
N TYR A 76 19.21 6.37 5.10
CA TYR A 76 18.61 6.13 6.42
C TYR A 76 18.45 7.43 7.21
N GLN A 77 19.48 8.28 7.23
CA GLN A 77 19.45 9.55 7.96
C GLN A 77 18.43 10.53 7.36
N ASP A 78 18.29 10.53 6.05
CA ASP A 78 17.34 11.36 5.33
C ASP A 78 15.90 10.92 5.62
N VAL A 79 15.62 9.61 5.56
CA VAL A 79 14.28 9.07 5.90
C VAL A 79 13.94 9.31 7.36
N PHE A 80 14.91 9.15 8.26
CA PHE A 80 14.75 9.49 9.67
C PHE A 80 14.40 10.98 9.86
N THR A 81 15.14 11.87 9.18
CA THR A 81 14.93 13.32 9.26
C THR A 81 13.56 13.71 8.71
N LEU A 82 13.17 13.17 7.56
CA LEU A 82 11.86 13.37 6.96
C LEU A 82 10.75 12.96 7.93
N ALA A 83 10.80 11.76 8.50
CA ALA A 83 9.74 11.28 9.38
C ALA A 83 9.65 12.08 10.69
N ARG A 84 10.77 12.58 11.20
CA ARG A 84 10.82 13.51 12.32
C ARG A 84 10.12 14.83 11.99
N MET A 85 10.38 15.40 10.80
CA MET A 85 9.72 16.62 10.32
C MET A 85 8.21 16.43 10.13
N LEU A 86 7.78 15.27 9.60
CA LEU A 86 6.36 14.93 9.48
C LEU A 86 5.67 14.93 10.85
N ALA A 87 6.28 14.28 11.84
CA ALA A 87 5.74 14.24 13.19
C ALA A 87 5.66 15.64 13.84
N TRP A 88 6.62 16.53 13.58
CA TRP A 88 6.55 17.93 14.04
C TRP A 88 5.31 18.67 13.53
N GLU A 89 4.84 18.35 12.33
CA GLU A 89 3.64 18.92 11.71
C GLU A 89 2.34 18.17 12.08
N GLY A 90 2.41 17.20 13.01
CA GLY A 90 1.25 16.41 13.40
C GLY A 90 0.80 15.39 12.36
N ILE A 91 1.68 15.03 11.42
CA ILE A 91 1.40 14.08 10.34
C ILE A 91 1.80 12.67 10.78
N ASP A 92 0.90 11.71 10.60
CA ASP A 92 1.14 10.31 10.92
C ASP A 92 2.11 9.68 9.92
N VAL A 93 2.91 8.71 10.38
CA VAL A 93 3.85 7.96 9.55
C VAL A 93 3.43 6.50 9.49
N LEU A 94 3.24 5.99 8.28
CA LEU A 94 2.87 4.60 7.98
C LEU A 94 4.02 3.90 7.26
N THR A 95 4.41 2.72 7.73
CA THR A 95 5.45 1.90 7.09
C THR A 95 5.06 0.42 7.10
N GLY A 96 5.89 -0.42 6.50
CA GLY A 96 5.79 -1.87 6.65
C GLY A 96 6.23 -2.42 8.00
N GLY A 97 6.75 -1.58 8.91
CA GLY A 97 7.16 -1.95 10.27
C GLY A 97 8.44 -2.80 10.37
N GLY A 98 9.10 -3.09 9.25
CA GLY A 98 10.34 -3.86 9.23
C GLY A 98 11.60 -3.05 9.56
N PRO A 99 12.80 -3.62 9.34
CA PRO A 99 14.08 -2.95 9.55
C PRO A 99 14.41 -1.96 8.41
N GLY A 100 15.60 -1.35 8.48
CA GLY A 100 16.12 -0.48 7.43
C GLY A 100 15.37 0.84 7.33
N LEU A 101 15.01 1.27 6.13
CA LEU A 101 14.34 2.57 5.94
C LEU A 101 12.96 2.64 6.59
N MET A 102 12.27 1.50 6.76
CA MET A 102 11.01 1.47 7.51
C MET A 102 11.26 1.82 8.99
N GLU A 103 12.26 1.21 9.61
CA GLU A 103 12.67 1.52 10.98
C GLU A 103 13.15 2.97 11.11
N ALA A 104 13.93 3.48 10.17
CA ALA A 104 14.37 4.87 10.14
C ALA A 104 13.18 5.84 10.22
N ALA A 105 12.16 5.59 9.40
CA ALA A 105 10.94 6.38 9.38
C ALA A 105 10.17 6.28 10.71
N ASN A 106 9.96 5.07 11.23
CA ASN A 106 9.24 4.90 12.50
C ASN A 106 9.98 5.54 13.67
N MET A 107 11.31 5.40 13.72
CA MET A 107 12.16 5.99 14.76
C MET A 107 12.16 7.52 14.68
N GLY A 108 12.28 8.09 13.48
CA GLY A 108 12.23 9.53 13.25
C GLY A 108 10.89 10.12 13.68
N ALA A 109 9.79 9.47 13.29
CA ALA A 109 8.44 9.86 13.71
C ALA A 109 8.31 9.83 15.24
N LYS A 110 8.80 8.78 15.90
CA LYS A 110 8.74 8.64 17.35
C LYS A 110 9.51 9.74 18.08
N LEU A 111 10.72 10.08 17.62
CA LEU A 111 11.48 11.19 18.18
C LEU A 111 10.75 12.52 17.97
N GLY A 112 10.24 12.79 16.77
CA GLY A 112 9.52 14.03 16.47
C GLY A 112 8.26 14.21 17.32
N GLN A 113 7.55 13.12 17.62
CA GLN A 113 6.43 13.12 18.59
C GLN A 113 6.87 13.65 19.94
N GLU A 114 7.96 13.12 20.50
CA GLU A 114 8.46 13.49 21.83
C GLU A 114 8.93 14.94 21.86
N GLU A 115 9.63 15.40 20.82
CA GLU A 115 10.18 16.74 20.73
C GLU A 115 9.13 17.85 20.65
N LYS A 116 7.99 17.58 20.00
CA LYS A 116 6.91 18.56 19.79
C LYS A 116 5.65 18.26 20.58
N GLN A 117 5.63 17.20 21.38
CA GLN A 117 4.41 16.68 22.03
C GLN A 117 3.28 16.51 21.00
N SER A 118 3.65 16.07 19.80
CA SER A 118 2.74 15.93 18.68
C SER A 118 1.82 14.73 18.89
N LYS A 119 0.60 14.83 18.35
CA LYS A 119 -0.38 13.73 18.36
C LYS A 119 -0.21 12.76 17.19
N SER A 120 0.76 13.01 16.31
CA SER A 120 1.09 12.07 15.22
C SER A 120 1.39 10.68 15.77
N ILE A 121 1.04 9.63 15.05
CA ILE A 121 1.36 8.24 15.41
C ILE A 121 2.24 7.55 14.36
N SER A 122 3.06 6.61 14.83
CA SER A 122 3.91 5.75 14.02
C SER A 122 3.25 4.37 13.87
N ILE A 123 2.95 3.98 12.63
CA ILE A 123 2.17 2.78 12.31
C ILE A 123 3.00 1.82 11.46
N GLY A 124 2.94 0.53 11.81
CA GLY A 124 3.57 -0.54 11.05
C GLY A 124 2.56 -1.58 10.59
N LEU A 125 2.47 -1.78 9.28
CA LEU A 125 1.70 -2.87 8.68
C LEU A 125 2.66 -4.02 8.36
N SER A 126 2.76 -4.99 9.25
CA SER A 126 3.60 -6.17 9.08
C SER A 126 2.87 -7.28 8.31
N ILE A 127 3.62 -8.16 7.65
CA ILE A 127 3.10 -9.39 7.02
C ILE A 127 3.65 -10.59 7.79
N GLU A 128 2.84 -11.62 7.95
CA GLU A 128 3.29 -12.90 8.50
C GLU A 128 4.06 -13.69 7.43
N LEU A 129 5.37 -13.86 7.63
CA LEU A 129 6.20 -14.82 6.91
C LEU A 129 7.01 -15.63 7.92
N ASP A 130 7.31 -16.89 7.58
CA ASP A 130 8.08 -17.82 8.42
C ASP A 130 9.47 -17.31 8.82
N PHE A 131 10.00 -16.31 8.11
CA PHE A 131 11.35 -15.76 8.28
C PHE A 131 11.36 -14.24 8.51
N GLU A 132 10.20 -13.60 8.71
CA GLU A 132 10.17 -12.15 8.89
C GLU A 132 10.76 -11.78 10.26
N PRO A 133 11.68 -10.80 10.33
CA PRO A 133 12.05 -10.21 11.62
C PRO A 133 10.83 -9.59 12.30
N GLU A 134 10.84 -9.61 13.64
CA GLU A 134 9.85 -8.91 14.46
C GLU A 134 9.71 -7.43 14.05
N PRO A 135 8.49 -6.86 14.08
CA PRO A 135 8.30 -5.45 13.78
C PRO A 135 9.13 -4.56 14.73
N ASN A 136 9.68 -3.47 14.20
CA ASN A 136 10.55 -2.59 14.96
C ASN A 136 9.87 -2.00 16.22
N SER A 137 10.68 -1.51 17.16
CA SER A 137 10.24 -1.05 18.48
C SER A 137 9.65 0.37 18.49
N HIS A 138 9.68 1.07 17.35
CA HIS A 138 9.28 2.49 17.24
C HIS A 138 7.84 2.68 16.73
N LEU A 139 7.00 1.65 16.89
CA LEU A 139 5.62 1.62 16.43
C LEU A 139 4.65 1.87 17.59
N ASP A 140 3.75 2.84 17.41
CA ASP A 140 2.60 3.05 18.30
C ASP A 140 1.47 2.06 18.00
N VAL A 141 1.28 1.75 16.71
CA VAL A 141 0.27 0.82 16.22
C VAL A 141 0.92 -0.24 15.35
N LYS A 142 0.69 -1.51 15.70
CA LYS A 142 1.11 -2.68 14.91
C LYS A 142 -0.12 -3.37 14.34
N ARG A 143 -0.19 -3.50 13.01
CA ARG A 143 -1.18 -4.35 12.33
C ARG A 143 -0.47 -5.51 11.66
N HIS A 144 -1.04 -6.69 11.80
CA HIS A 144 -0.49 -7.93 11.25
C HIS A 144 -1.42 -8.45 10.16
N HIS A 145 -0.86 -8.71 8.98
CA HIS A 145 -1.58 -9.25 7.83
C HIS A 145 -1.14 -10.68 7.54
N HIS A 146 -2.11 -11.54 7.22
CA HIS A 146 -1.87 -12.90 6.73
C HIS A 146 -1.76 -12.98 5.19
N LYS A 147 -2.14 -11.91 4.49
CA LYS A 147 -2.18 -11.84 3.03
C LYS A 147 -1.54 -10.55 2.54
N PHE A 148 -0.65 -10.65 1.55
CA PHE A 148 -0.04 -9.47 0.93
C PHE A 148 -1.08 -8.52 0.34
N SER A 149 -2.16 -9.04 -0.24
CA SER A 149 -3.19 -8.19 -0.84
C SER A 149 -3.85 -7.27 0.19
N SER A 150 -4.25 -7.79 1.35
CA SER A 150 -4.88 -6.94 2.38
C SER A 150 -3.91 -5.93 2.98
N ARG A 151 -2.62 -6.24 3.02
CA ARG A 151 -1.58 -5.28 3.45
C ARG A 151 -1.42 -4.14 2.44
N LEU A 152 -1.37 -4.46 1.15
CA LEU A 152 -1.30 -3.47 0.08
C LEU A 152 -2.55 -2.58 0.05
N ASP A 153 -3.73 -3.19 0.22
CA ASP A 153 -5.00 -2.46 0.31
C ASP A 153 -5.00 -1.50 1.51
N ASP A 154 -4.53 -1.94 2.69
CA ASP A 154 -4.47 -1.09 3.88
C ASP A 154 -3.48 0.06 3.76
N PHE A 155 -2.32 -0.12 3.11
CA PHE A 155 -1.42 1.00 2.81
C PHE A 155 -2.14 2.12 2.05
N MET A 156 -2.93 1.74 1.06
CA MET A 156 -3.64 2.69 0.19
C MET A 156 -4.88 3.27 0.87
N ARG A 157 -5.54 2.49 1.71
CA ARG A 157 -6.69 2.95 2.50
C ARG A 157 -6.29 3.96 3.56
N LEU A 158 -5.13 3.76 4.21
CA LEU A 158 -4.72 4.51 5.40
C LEU A 158 -3.84 5.74 5.13
N SER A 159 -3.40 5.96 3.89
CA SER A 159 -2.48 7.06 3.54
C SER A 159 -3.13 8.13 2.67
N ASP A 160 -2.64 9.35 2.79
CA ASP A 160 -3.02 10.52 1.97
C ASP A 160 -1.90 10.95 1.02
N SER A 161 -0.69 10.45 1.25
CA SER A 161 0.49 10.69 0.41
C SER A 161 1.47 9.53 0.55
N VAL A 162 2.25 9.30 -0.48
CA VAL A 162 3.24 8.22 -0.51
C VAL A 162 4.61 8.80 -0.80
N VAL A 163 5.59 8.42 0.00
CA VAL A 163 7.01 8.67 -0.24
C VAL A 163 7.68 7.34 -0.52
N VAL A 164 8.39 7.24 -1.64
CA VAL A 164 9.10 6.05 -2.05
C VAL A 164 10.59 6.36 -2.07
N THR A 165 11.31 5.71 -1.18
CA THR A 165 12.77 5.85 -1.00
C THR A 165 13.50 4.66 -1.65
N PRO A 166 14.83 4.70 -1.80
CA PRO A 166 15.56 3.61 -2.44
C PRO A 166 15.24 2.22 -1.87
N GLY A 167 14.97 1.27 -2.76
CA GLY A 167 14.29 0.04 -2.39
C GLY A 167 14.46 -1.12 -3.37
N GLY A 168 14.03 -2.30 -2.94
CA GLY A 168 14.06 -3.53 -3.74
C GLY A 168 12.72 -3.85 -4.40
N ILE A 169 12.51 -5.14 -4.68
CA ILE A 169 11.27 -5.64 -5.31
C ILE A 169 10.01 -5.26 -4.51
N GLY A 170 10.06 -5.34 -3.18
CA GLY A 170 8.92 -4.97 -2.33
C GLY A 170 8.53 -3.49 -2.50
N THR A 171 9.52 -2.60 -2.43
CA THR A 171 9.32 -1.16 -2.64
C THR A 171 8.80 -0.85 -4.05
N LEU A 172 9.33 -1.52 -5.07
CA LEU A 172 8.83 -1.39 -6.45
C LEU A 172 7.39 -1.88 -6.59
N LEU A 173 7.04 -3.00 -5.95
CA LEU A 173 5.67 -3.51 -5.91
C LEU A 173 4.72 -2.46 -5.33
N GLU A 174 5.06 -1.89 -4.16
CA GLU A 174 4.26 -0.87 -3.49
C GLU A 174 4.14 0.41 -4.34
N PHE A 175 5.24 0.86 -4.95
CA PHE A 175 5.25 1.98 -5.88
C PHE A 175 4.32 1.77 -7.08
N TYR A 176 4.51 0.69 -7.83
CA TYR A 176 3.68 0.41 -9.01
C TYR A 176 2.23 0.12 -8.65
N PHE A 177 1.97 -0.51 -7.51
CA PHE A 177 0.61 -0.73 -7.03
C PHE A 177 -0.10 0.59 -6.74
N THR A 178 0.55 1.49 -6.00
CA THR A 178 0.03 2.84 -5.71
C THR A 178 -0.26 3.58 -7.02
N TRP A 179 0.72 3.62 -7.93
CA TRP A 179 0.59 4.32 -9.19
C TRP A 179 -0.55 3.75 -10.06
N GLN A 180 -0.69 2.42 -10.11
CA GLN A 180 -1.77 1.75 -10.82
C GLN A 180 -3.15 2.13 -10.25
N LEU A 181 -3.32 2.18 -8.93
CA LEU A 181 -4.60 2.53 -8.32
C LEU A 181 -4.99 3.98 -8.60
N ILE A 182 -4.02 4.91 -8.62
CA ILE A 182 -4.27 6.30 -9.02
C ILE A 182 -4.66 6.36 -10.50
N GLN A 183 -3.90 5.67 -11.38
CA GLN A 183 -4.14 5.65 -12.83
C GLN A 183 -5.59 5.24 -13.17
N VAL A 184 -6.11 4.19 -12.51
CA VAL A 184 -7.48 3.70 -12.73
C VAL A 184 -8.52 4.38 -11.86
N ARG A 185 -8.14 5.41 -11.09
CA ARG A 185 -9.02 6.16 -10.17
C ARG A 185 -9.70 5.27 -9.14
N HIS A 186 -9.03 4.20 -8.72
CA HIS A 186 -9.53 3.32 -7.68
C HIS A 186 -9.34 3.94 -6.29
N ILE A 187 -8.36 4.83 -6.15
CA ILE A 187 -8.15 5.66 -4.97
C ILE A 187 -8.15 7.14 -5.35
N THR A 188 -8.37 8.00 -4.35
CA THR A 188 -8.27 9.45 -4.50
C THR A 188 -6.87 9.85 -4.99
N PRO A 189 -6.77 10.79 -5.97
CA PRO A 189 -5.48 11.31 -6.40
C PRO A 189 -4.68 11.83 -5.21
N ARG A 190 -3.40 11.48 -5.17
CA ARG A 190 -2.46 11.82 -4.11
C ARG A 190 -1.03 11.84 -4.64
N PRO A 191 -0.10 12.59 -4.03
CA PRO A 191 1.27 12.66 -4.51
C PRO A 191 2.01 11.35 -4.17
N ILE A 192 2.80 10.89 -5.15
CA ILE A 192 3.85 9.90 -4.98
C ILE A 192 5.18 10.63 -5.12
N VAL A 193 5.88 10.80 -4.01
CA VAL A 193 7.18 11.47 -3.96
C VAL A 193 8.28 10.43 -4.01
N LEU A 194 9.08 10.45 -5.07
CA LEU A 194 10.22 9.58 -5.29
C LEU A 194 11.47 10.29 -4.77
N MET A 195 12.05 9.77 -3.69
CA MET A 195 13.21 10.37 -3.04
C MET A 195 14.50 9.68 -3.49
N ASP A 196 15.54 10.47 -3.77
CA ASP A 196 16.80 10.12 -4.47
C ASP A 196 16.63 10.12 -5.99
N LYS A 197 16.95 11.25 -6.65
CA LYS A 197 16.86 11.37 -8.10
C LYS A 197 17.75 10.37 -8.82
N ASN A 198 18.97 10.13 -8.33
CA ASN A 198 19.90 9.20 -8.98
C ASN A 198 19.35 7.78 -9.00
N PHE A 199 18.61 7.38 -7.97
CA PHE A 199 17.94 6.08 -7.92
C PHE A 199 16.72 6.00 -8.85
N TRP A 200 15.84 7.02 -8.83
CA TRP A 200 14.53 6.94 -9.51
C TRP A 200 14.51 7.43 -10.95
N GLU A 201 15.45 8.29 -11.37
CA GLU A 201 15.47 8.84 -12.73
C GLU A 201 15.49 7.75 -13.80
N GLY A 202 16.28 6.70 -13.63
CA GLY A 202 16.34 5.59 -14.59
C GLY A 202 15.01 4.85 -14.75
N VAL A 203 14.28 4.63 -13.65
CA VAL A 203 12.97 3.96 -13.67
C VAL A 203 11.94 4.82 -14.39
N VAL A 204 11.87 6.11 -14.05
CA VAL A 204 10.91 7.04 -14.65
C VAL A 204 11.26 7.33 -16.11
N ALA A 205 12.53 7.43 -16.46
CA ALA A 205 13.00 7.57 -17.84
C ALA A 205 12.57 6.36 -18.68
N TRP A 206 12.79 5.14 -18.21
CA TRP A 206 12.33 3.94 -18.92
C TRP A 206 10.81 3.92 -19.14
N MET A 207 10.02 4.31 -18.12
CA MET A 207 8.57 4.43 -18.25
C MET A 207 8.16 5.46 -19.31
N LYS A 208 8.89 6.57 -19.46
CA LYS A 208 8.62 7.57 -20.50
C LYS A 208 9.10 7.11 -21.88
N ASP A 209 10.34 6.67 -21.98
CA ASP A 209 11.02 6.39 -23.25
C ASP A 209 10.54 5.11 -23.92
N VAL A 210 10.06 4.14 -23.13
CA VAL A 210 9.62 2.84 -23.65
C VAL A 210 8.11 2.67 -23.52
N VAL A 211 7.55 2.86 -22.33
CA VAL A 211 6.15 2.50 -22.06
C VAL A 211 5.20 3.57 -22.61
N LEU A 212 5.44 4.84 -22.29
CA LEU A 212 4.66 5.97 -22.82
C LEU A 212 4.87 6.14 -24.32
N ALA A 213 6.10 6.04 -24.82
CA ALA A 213 6.39 6.14 -26.26
C ALA A 213 5.63 5.09 -27.10
N ARG A 214 5.31 3.93 -26.52
CA ARG A 214 4.51 2.87 -27.14
C ARG A 214 3.00 3.01 -26.93
N GLY A 215 2.56 4.07 -26.25
CA GLY A 215 1.14 4.31 -25.95
C GLY A 215 0.54 3.34 -24.93
N LEU A 216 1.36 2.71 -24.09
CA LEU A 216 0.89 1.75 -23.08
C LEU A 216 0.40 2.44 -21.79
N VAL A 217 0.75 3.72 -21.62
CA VAL A 217 0.28 4.64 -20.56
C VAL A 217 0.02 6.02 -21.17
N SER A 218 -0.66 6.90 -20.44
CA SER A 218 -0.89 8.30 -20.85
C SER A 218 0.10 9.24 -20.18
N ALA A 219 0.39 10.40 -20.79
CA ALA A 219 1.27 11.41 -20.19
C ALA A 219 0.77 11.90 -18.82
N LYS A 220 -0.55 12.08 -18.67
CA LYS A 220 -1.21 12.44 -17.41
C LYS A 220 -0.99 11.44 -16.27
N ASP A 221 -0.64 10.18 -16.59
CA ASP A 221 -0.44 9.18 -15.55
C ASP A 221 0.76 9.55 -14.67
N PHE A 222 1.70 10.34 -15.21
CA PHE A 222 2.89 10.82 -14.49
C PHE A 222 2.61 12.05 -13.61
N ASP A 223 1.43 12.69 -13.69
CA ASP A 223 1.13 13.94 -12.97
C ASP A 223 1.14 13.76 -11.44
N CYS A 224 0.95 12.52 -10.97
CA CYS A 224 1.01 12.17 -9.55
C CYS A 224 2.44 11.93 -9.03
N LEU A 225 3.45 11.88 -9.91
CA LEU A 225 4.84 11.60 -9.54
C LEU A 225 5.64 12.89 -9.37
N THR A 226 6.41 13.00 -8.29
CA THR A 226 7.39 14.07 -8.10
C THR A 226 8.71 13.46 -7.63
N ILE A 227 9.83 13.80 -8.28
CA ILE A 227 11.17 13.30 -7.89
C ILE A 227 11.93 14.40 -7.16
N VAL A 228 12.48 14.08 -6.00
CA VAL A 228 13.17 15.02 -5.10
C VAL A 228 14.42 14.37 -4.51
N ASP A 229 15.34 15.16 -3.96
CA ASP A 229 16.57 14.67 -3.34
C ASP A 229 16.58 14.81 -1.82
N THR A 230 15.82 15.76 -1.27
CA THR A 230 15.95 16.14 0.15
C THR A 230 14.66 15.95 0.96
N PRO A 231 14.76 15.67 2.27
CA PRO A 231 13.60 15.68 3.17
C PRO A 231 12.77 16.97 3.09
N GLU A 232 13.41 18.11 2.92
CA GLU A 232 12.78 19.42 2.82
C GLU A 232 11.89 19.53 1.57
N GLU A 233 12.39 19.12 0.41
CA GLU A 233 11.60 19.09 -0.83
C GLU A 233 10.40 18.12 -0.71
N VAL A 234 10.57 16.99 -0.03
CA VAL A 234 9.45 16.08 0.26
C VAL A 234 8.38 16.79 1.12
N MET A 235 8.80 17.50 2.17
CA MET A 235 7.91 18.25 3.05
C MET A 235 7.17 19.37 2.32
N GLU A 236 7.80 20.04 1.35
CA GLU A 236 7.12 21.05 0.53
C GLU A 236 5.94 20.46 -0.25
N VAL A 237 6.13 19.30 -0.88
CA VAL A 237 5.08 18.61 -1.64
C VAL A 237 3.95 18.15 -0.71
N ILE A 238 4.30 17.53 0.42
CA ILE A 238 3.33 16.98 1.38
C ILE A 238 2.53 18.11 2.05
N SER A 239 3.20 19.15 2.55
CA SER A 239 2.54 20.28 3.21
C SER A 239 1.68 21.11 2.25
N LYS A 240 2.01 21.12 0.96
CA LYS A 240 1.11 21.69 -0.06
C LYS A 240 -0.17 20.86 -0.17
N HIS A 241 -0.04 19.55 -0.40
CA HIS A 241 -1.22 18.68 -0.55
C HIS A 241 -2.09 18.65 0.72
N HIS A 242 -1.48 18.58 1.91
CA HIS A 242 -2.20 18.59 3.19
C HIS A 242 -3.02 19.88 3.41
N ARG A 243 -2.55 21.04 2.92
CA ARG A 243 -3.34 22.27 2.97
C ARG A 243 -4.49 22.26 1.96
N GLU A 244 -4.25 21.74 0.76
CA GLU A 244 -5.26 21.63 -0.30
C GLU A 244 -6.38 20.64 0.10
N SER A 245 -6.05 19.51 0.73
CA SER A 245 -7.05 18.54 1.21
C SER A 245 -7.96 19.13 2.29
N LYS A 246 -7.39 19.91 3.23
CA LYS A 246 -8.16 20.64 4.26
C LYS A 246 -9.08 21.70 3.67
N ALA A 247 -8.61 22.45 2.67
CA ALA A 247 -9.42 23.49 2.02
C ALA A 247 -10.59 22.89 1.23
N GLY A 248 -10.39 21.74 0.57
CA GLY A 248 -11.46 21.00 -0.10
C GLY A 248 -12.54 20.54 0.87
N ALA A 249 -12.15 19.97 2.02
CA ALA A 249 -13.09 19.50 3.04
C ALA A 249 -13.95 20.62 3.65
N ALA A 250 -13.35 21.79 3.94
CA ALA A 250 -14.08 22.94 4.49
C ALA A 250 -15.12 23.51 3.51
N SER A 251 -14.88 23.44 2.20
CA SER A 251 -15.82 23.96 1.19
C SER A 251 -17.07 23.09 0.99
N THR A 252 -16.97 21.77 1.25
CA THR A 252 -18.09 20.83 1.17
C THR A 252 -19.05 20.88 2.37
N GLU A 253 -18.57 21.32 3.54
CA GLU A 253 -19.41 21.48 4.73
C GLU A 253 -20.33 22.71 4.63
N ASP A 254 -19.88 23.80 3.98
CA ASP A 254 -20.69 25.02 3.78
C ASP A 254 -21.79 24.88 2.72
N GLU A 255 -21.68 23.93 1.77
CA GLU A 255 -22.73 23.69 0.76
C GLU A 255 -23.84 22.73 1.23
N THR A 256 -23.67 22.09 2.40
CA THR A 256 -24.62 21.11 2.96
C THR A 256 -25.35 21.57 4.22
N ALA A 257 -25.09 22.80 4.68
CA ALA A 257 -25.80 23.48 5.77
C ALA A 257 -26.90 24.43 5.25
#